data_AF-A0A5N4B3N6-F1
#
_entry.id   AF-A0A5N4B3N6-F1
#
_cell.length_a   1.000
_cell.length_b   1.000
_cell.length_c   1.000
_cell.angle_alpha   90.00
_cell.angle_beta   90.00
_cell.angle_gamma   90.00
#
_symmetry.space_group_name_H-M   'P 1'
#
loop_
_entity.id
_entity.type
_entity.pdbx_description
1 polymer ?
#
loop_
_entity_poly.entity_id
_entity_poly.type
_entity_poly.pdbx_seq_one_letter_code
_entity_poly.pdbx_strand_id
1 'polypeptide(L)'
;IVERGAQVNILPERIFKQINHQVDLRRTGLILEAFGGAQIKPEGIMKLKCKCKKVEVLADFTATERDPNLQQLKNYYVKGCPKSIKEVPDNLKVYFKLQNEIVFEEGLLFLNFRVIVPLELRKYVLNLLHEPHFGLEKTKCRARQLVYWPGLNKDIENCITKCSVCEYYQSSNVRQPLIPHQIPNLPFNKIAADICEFGGKSYLIVQDYFSRWLEILPLRNKTSEEVIGKFKSLFATHGIPKILICDNVPFGSYECTKFSKEWNFEIRTSSPRYPQSNGQAERAVQTAERILKKCKFANIDIEVALLEYRNCPITGLHVSPSQLLFSRRLRTKIPTHTKLLTPKVQENVSVELENRQNKYKHYYDRTAQPRKEFNKGDSVTICKNRVWEPATIIKKHDAPRSYLVRDSEGSILRRNSSVLPASQNDYSDIGKTVPQNEIDENLVEKEIVSKVVEDKSIVTKNGHEHNNVSSSISDSETKVTTRSGRNVKLPDRFKDSYMY
;
A
#
# COMPACT_ATOMS: atom_id res chain seq x y z
N ILE A 1 3.40 30.66 16.26
CA ILE A 1 2.60 29.58 16.89
C ILE A 1 1.70 30.26 17.91
N VAL A 2 0.38 30.31 17.86
CA VAL A 2 -0.68 29.79 16.99
C VAL A 2 -1.86 30.74 17.26
N GLU A 3 -2.65 30.99 16.22
CA GLU A 3 -3.84 31.84 16.18
C GLU A 3 -4.80 31.61 17.36
N ARG A 4 -5.19 32.71 18.01
CA ARG A 4 -6.39 32.80 18.84
C ARG A 4 -7.35 33.78 18.17
N GLY A 5 -8.07 33.29 17.17
CA GLY A 5 -9.20 34.00 16.58
C GLY A 5 -10.49 33.33 17.02
N ALA A 6 -11.26 33.98 17.88
CA ALA A 6 -12.64 33.62 18.11
C ALA A 6 -13.44 33.98 16.84
N GLN A 7 -13.81 32.99 16.02
CA GLN A 7 -14.82 33.18 14.99
C GLN A 7 -16.20 33.11 15.64
N VAL A 8 -16.70 34.28 16.06
CA VAL A 8 -18.12 34.46 16.34
C VAL A 8 -18.82 34.53 14.98
N ASN A 9 -19.62 33.53 14.63
CA ASN A 9 -20.42 33.53 13.41
C ASN A 9 -21.50 34.60 13.49
N ILE A 10 -21.18 35.82 13.03
CA ILE A 10 -22.16 36.88 12.75
C ILE A 10 -22.64 36.68 11.30
N LEU A 11 -23.96 36.55 11.14
CA LEU A 11 -24.59 36.43 9.82
C LEU A 11 -24.48 37.77 9.07
N PRO A 12 -23.98 37.79 7.81
CA PRO A 12 -24.02 38.97 6.96
C PRO A 12 -25.46 39.46 6.74
N GLU A 13 -25.68 40.78 6.74
CA GLU A 13 -27.01 41.43 6.63
C GLU A 13 -27.82 40.94 5.42
N ARG A 14 -27.12 40.57 4.33
CA ARG A 14 -27.70 40.03 3.11
C ARG A 14 -28.39 38.68 3.32
N ILE A 15 -27.84 37.84 4.20
CA ILE A 15 -28.40 36.53 4.56
C ILE A 15 -29.53 36.69 5.59
N PHE A 16 -29.40 37.65 6.51
CA PHE A 16 -30.46 38.00 7.47
C PHE A 16 -31.77 38.44 6.77
N LYS A 17 -31.67 39.31 5.76
CA LYS A 17 -32.85 39.76 4.98
C LYS A 17 -33.54 38.64 4.19
N GLN A 18 -32.81 37.59 3.81
CA GLN A 18 -33.39 36.42 3.13
C GLN A 18 -34.17 35.49 4.07
N ILE A 19 -33.79 35.43 5.35
CA ILE A 19 -34.37 34.49 6.33
C ILE A 19 -35.52 35.12 7.13
N ASN A 20 -35.56 36.45 7.25
CA ASN A 20 -36.55 37.18 8.05
C ASN A 20 -38.02 37.02 7.57
N HIS A 21 -38.25 36.54 6.35
CA HIS A 21 -39.59 36.23 5.83
C HIS A 21 -40.07 34.81 6.17
N GLN A 22 -39.22 33.95 6.75
CA GLN A 22 -39.56 32.57 7.11
C GLN A 22 -39.59 32.31 8.63
N VAL A 23 -39.02 33.20 9.44
CA VAL A 23 -38.99 33.08 10.91
C VAL A 23 -39.15 34.46 11.55
N ASP A 24 -40.06 34.57 12.52
CA ASP A 24 -40.44 35.82 13.19
C ASP A 24 -39.35 36.23 14.20
N LEU A 25 -38.47 37.18 13.83
CA LEU A 25 -37.33 37.64 14.64
C LEU A 25 -37.61 39.02 15.24
N ARG A 26 -37.45 39.17 16.57
CA ARG A 26 -37.58 40.47 17.26
C ARG A 26 -36.22 41.09 17.59
N ARG A 27 -36.10 42.41 17.35
CA ARG A 27 -34.91 43.21 17.66
C ARG A 27 -34.73 43.40 19.17
N THR A 28 -33.48 43.29 19.64
CA THR A 28 -33.10 43.47 21.06
C THR A 28 -32.20 44.68 21.26
N GLY A 29 -32.33 45.39 22.38
CA GLY A 29 -31.52 46.57 22.72
C GLY A 29 -30.17 46.30 23.41
N LEU A 30 -29.68 45.06 23.41
CA LEU A 30 -28.43 44.67 24.07
C LEU A 30 -27.22 45.12 23.24
N ILE A 31 -26.19 45.69 23.89
CA ILE A 31 -24.91 46.04 23.26
C ILE A 31 -23.87 45.09 23.82
N LEU A 32 -23.10 44.43 22.96
CA LEU A 32 -22.01 43.53 23.36
C LEU A 32 -20.67 44.24 23.19
N GLU A 33 -19.89 44.32 24.27
CA GLU A 33 -18.50 44.81 24.25
C GLU A 33 -17.52 43.65 24.11
N ALA A 34 -16.64 43.76 23.12
CA ALA A 34 -15.51 42.85 22.96
C ALA A 34 -14.31 43.31 23.81
N PHE A 35 -13.41 42.38 24.17
CA PHE A 35 -12.13 42.72 24.79
C PHE A 35 -11.32 43.61 23.83
N GLY A 36 -11.21 44.89 24.18
CA GLY A 36 -10.68 45.97 23.33
C GLY A 36 -11.58 47.21 23.21
N GLY A 37 -12.78 47.20 23.82
CA GLY A 37 -13.66 48.39 23.89
C GLY A 37 -14.53 48.64 22.66
N ALA A 38 -14.55 47.72 21.68
CA ALA A 38 -15.45 47.82 20.54
C ALA A 38 -16.86 47.35 20.93
N GLN A 39 -17.83 48.25 20.80
CA GLN A 39 -19.26 48.01 21.06
C GLN A 39 -19.98 47.59 19.78
N ILE A 40 -20.63 46.42 19.79
CA ILE A 40 -21.46 45.93 18.68
C ILE A 40 -22.91 45.82 19.16
N LYS A 41 -23.85 46.43 18.42
CA LYS A 41 -25.30 46.26 18.59
C LYS A 41 -25.78 45.11 17.68
N PRO A 42 -26.12 43.92 18.22
CA PRO A 42 -26.69 42.84 17.44
C PRO A 42 -28.19 43.05 17.20
N GLU A 43 -28.65 42.90 15.95
CA GLU A 43 -30.06 43.13 15.56
C GLU A 43 -31.00 41.91 15.75
N GLY A 44 -30.53 40.81 16.34
CA GLY A 44 -31.40 39.68 16.71
C GLY A 44 -30.64 38.46 17.23
N ILE A 45 -31.25 37.69 18.14
CA ILE A 45 -30.71 36.45 18.70
C ILE A 45 -31.82 35.39 18.70
N MET A 46 -31.51 34.17 18.21
CA MET A 46 -32.30 32.98 18.53
C MET A 46 -31.39 31.91 19.14
N LYS A 47 -31.42 31.78 20.47
CA LYS A 47 -30.77 30.69 21.24
C LYS A 47 -31.49 30.52 22.58
N LEU A 48 -31.97 29.30 22.86
CA LEU A 48 -32.21 28.85 24.23
C LEU A 48 -30.97 28.07 24.70
N LYS A 49 -30.56 28.37 25.95
CA LYS A 49 -29.44 27.72 26.63
C LYS A 49 -30.00 26.67 27.58
N CYS A 50 -29.45 25.47 27.53
CA CYS A 50 -29.29 24.67 28.74
C CYS A 50 -27.89 24.03 28.80
N LYS A 51 -27.51 23.61 30.01
CA LYS A 51 -26.12 23.30 30.38
C LYS A 51 -26.07 21.95 31.08
N CYS A 52 -25.50 20.95 30.43
CA CYS A 52 -24.91 19.79 31.12
C CYS A 52 -23.52 19.46 30.53
N LYS A 53 -22.66 18.85 31.35
CA LYS A 53 -21.19 18.96 31.29
C LYS A 53 -20.53 18.39 30.01
N LYS A 54 -20.15 19.29 29.10
CA LYS A 54 -19.04 19.19 28.11
C LYS A 54 -19.24 18.36 26.81
N VAL A 55 -20.44 18.20 26.27
CA VAL A 55 -20.60 17.74 24.87
C VAL A 55 -21.72 18.51 24.17
N GLU A 56 -21.42 19.13 23.04
CA GLU A 56 -22.41 19.73 22.12
C GLU A 56 -22.81 18.68 21.06
N VAL A 57 -24.10 18.36 20.96
CA VAL A 57 -24.64 17.57 19.85
C VAL A 57 -25.88 18.27 19.30
N LEU A 58 -25.90 18.47 17.98
CA LEU A 58 -27.06 18.97 17.23
C LEU A 58 -28.11 17.85 17.15
N ALA A 59 -29.25 18.06 17.78
CA ALA A 59 -30.38 17.15 17.67
C ALA A 59 -31.67 17.96 17.48
N ASP A 60 -32.42 17.59 16.45
CA ASP A 60 -33.68 18.22 16.09
C ASP A 60 -34.81 17.62 16.94
N PHE A 61 -35.42 18.44 17.79
CA PHE A 61 -36.52 18.05 18.67
C PHE A 61 -37.75 17.60 17.88
N THR A 62 -37.97 18.16 16.69
CA THR A 62 -39.14 17.85 15.86
C THR A 62 -39.07 16.45 15.26
N ALA A 63 -37.88 15.97 14.91
CA ALA A 63 -37.67 14.62 14.39
C ALA A 63 -37.87 13.54 15.48
N THR A 64 -37.47 13.85 16.73
CA THR A 64 -37.72 12.96 17.87
C THR A 64 -39.21 12.89 18.19
N GLU A 65 -39.93 14.00 18.05
CA GLU A 65 -41.37 14.06 18.20
C GLU A 65 -42.13 13.44 17.02
N ARG A 66 -41.55 13.27 15.84
CA ARG A 66 -42.21 12.61 14.71
C ARG A 66 -41.94 11.11 14.66
N ASP A 67 -40.87 10.63 15.29
CA ASP A 67 -40.53 9.21 15.29
C ASP A 67 -41.48 8.42 16.23
N PRO A 68 -42.34 7.54 15.69
CA PRO A 68 -43.34 6.82 16.47
C PRO A 68 -42.71 5.88 17.52
N ASN A 69 -41.49 5.39 17.26
CA ASN A 69 -40.77 4.52 18.20
C ASN A 69 -40.25 5.33 19.39
N LEU A 70 -39.70 6.51 19.13
CA LEU A 70 -39.16 7.39 20.17
C LEU A 70 -40.29 8.05 20.98
N GLN A 71 -41.42 8.37 20.35
CA GLN A 71 -42.62 8.79 21.07
C GLN A 71 -43.13 7.70 22.03
N GLN A 72 -43.18 6.44 21.58
CA GLN A 72 -43.59 5.32 22.45
C GLN A 72 -42.60 5.11 23.60
N LEU A 73 -41.30 5.25 23.35
CA LEU A 73 -40.26 5.24 24.38
C LEU A 73 -40.40 6.38 25.40
N LYS A 74 -40.68 7.60 24.93
CA LYS A 74 -41.00 8.75 25.80
C LYS A 74 -42.22 8.46 26.66
N ASN A 75 -43.27 7.86 26.09
CA ASN A 75 -44.46 7.47 26.84
C ASN A 75 -44.15 6.41 27.90
N TYR A 76 -43.31 5.42 27.61
CA TYR A 76 -42.85 4.44 28.59
C TYR A 76 -42.02 5.06 29.72
N TYR A 77 -41.19 6.06 29.40
CA TYR A 77 -40.44 6.80 30.42
C TYR A 77 -41.35 7.62 31.35
N VAL A 78 -42.38 8.30 30.80
CA VAL A 78 -43.26 9.19 31.58
C VAL A 78 -44.38 8.44 32.32
N LYS A 79 -45.02 7.45 31.68
CA LYS A 79 -46.20 6.74 32.20
C LYS A 79 -45.86 5.40 32.86
N GLY A 80 -44.60 4.97 32.77
CA GLY A 80 -44.13 3.67 33.25
C GLY A 80 -44.11 2.62 32.13
N CYS A 81 -43.10 1.75 32.17
CA CYS A 81 -42.91 0.67 31.22
C CYS A 81 -43.88 -0.51 31.48
N PRO A 82 -44.29 -1.26 30.44
CA PRO A 82 -45.02 -2.51 30.59
C PRO A 82 -44.27 -3.53 31.48
N LYS A 83 -45.00 -4.33 32.26
CA LYS A 83 -44.39 -5.31 33.20
C LYS A 83 -43.80 -6.52 32.48
N SER A 84 -44.21 -6.80 31.24
CA SER A 84 -43.77 -7.95 30.45
C SER A 84 -43.19 -7.51 29.11
N ILE A 85 -42.02 -8.05 28.76
CA ILE A 85 -41.39 -7.83 27.44
C ILE A 85 -42.24 -8.35 26.27
N LYS A 86 -43.21 -9.22 26.53
CA LYS A 86 -44.15 -9.74 25.52
C LYS A 86 -45.18 -8.71 25.08
N GLU A 87 -45.41 -7.68 25.90
CA GLU A 87 -46.36 -6.58 25.62
C GLU A 87 -45.69 -5.43 24.83
N VAL A 88 -44.38 -5.54 24.59
CA VAL A 88 -43.58 -4.51 23.91
C VAL A 88 -43.43 -4.86 22.42
N PRO A 89 -43.67 -3.91 21.49
CA PRO A 89 -43.41 -4.09 20.06
C PRO A 89 -41.96 -4.53 19.77
N ASP A 90 -41.75 -5.39 18.77
CA ASP A 90 -40.44 -5.99 18.47
C ASP A 90 -39.31 -4.96 18.24
N ASN A 91 -39.64 -3.89 17.53
CA ASN A 91 -38.81 -2.71 17.28
C ASN A 91 -38.39 -1.96 18.56
N LEU A 92 -39.14 -2.12 19.66
CA LEU A 92 -38.87 -1.48 20.95
C LEU A 92 -38.24 -2.41 22.00
N LYS A 93 -38.27 -3.74 21.79
CA LYS A 93 -37.69 -4.71 22.73
C LYS A 93 -36.22 -4.46 23.04
N VAL A 94 -35.45 -3.99 22.06
CA VAL A 94 -34.03 -3.64 22.26
C VAL A 94 -33.88 -2.50 23.25
N TYR A 95 -34.72 -1.47 23.14
CA TYR A 95 -34.73 -0.34 24.05
C TYR A 95 -35.32 -0.68 25.41
N PHE A 96 -36.32 -1.56 25.47
CA PHE A 96 -36.90 -2.04 26.73
C PHE A 96 -35.86 -2.75 27.61
N LYS A 97 -34.97 -3.55 27.01
CA LYS A 97 -33.85 -4.18 27.76
C LYS A 97 -32.88 -3.16 28.35
N LEU A 98 -32.84 -1.95 27.80
CA LEU A 98 -31.95 -0.86 28.19
C LEU A 98 -32.70 0.26 28.93
N GLN A 99 -33.97 0.05 29.30
CA GLN A 99 -34.85 1.09 29.83
C GLN A 99 -34.29 1.83 31.05
N ASN A 100 -33.54 1.14 31.91
CA ASN A 100 -32.94 1.72 33.12
C ASN A 100 -31.80 2.70 32.80
N GLU A 101 -31.25 2.64 31.59
CA GLU A 101 -30.18 3.52 31.10
C GLU A 101 -30.72 4.64 30.21
N ILE A 102 -32.03 4.65 29.92
CA ILE A 102 -32.65 5.63 29.04
C ILE A 102 -33.13 6.83 29.87
N VAL A 103 -32.71 8.02 29.46
CA VAL A 103 -33.08 9.29 30.09
C VAL A 103 -33.73 10.19 29.07
N PHE A 104 -34.82 10.85 29.44
CA PHE A 104 -35.43 11.89 28.63
C PHE A 104 -35.03 13.25 29.19
N GLU A 105 -34.32 14.04 28.40
CA GLU A 105 -33.82 15.37 28.79
C GLU A 105 -34.00 16.36 27.63
N GLU A 106 -34.55 17.54 27.95
CA GLU A 106 -34.72 18.66 27.02
C GLU A 106 -35.49 18.38 25.72
N GLY A 107 -36.23 17.26 25.62
CA GLY A 107 -36.95 16.89 24.39
C GLY A 107 -36.31 15.74 23.62
N LEU A 108 -35.18 15.20 24.09
CA LEU A 108 -34.44 14.12 23.45
C LEU A 108 -34.36 12.90 24.36
N LEU A 109 -34.23 11.73 23.74
CA LEU A 109 -33.94 10.49 24.44
C LEU A 109 -32.44 10.21 24.38
N PHE A 110 -31.88 9.87 25.54
CA PHE A 110 -30.49 9.50 25.71
C PHE A 110 -30.40 8.07 26.22
N LEU A 111 -29.38 7.34 25.78
CA LEU A 111 -28.93 6.09 26.38
C LEU A 111 -27.61 6.36 27.10
N ASN A 112 -27.65 6.47 28.42
CA ASN A 112 -26.63 7.08 29.26
C ASN A 112 -26.34 8.53 28.78
N PHE A 113 -25.17 8.77 28.17
CA PHE A 113 -24.78 10.09 27.65
C PHE A 113 -24.86 10.20 26.12
N ARG A 114 -25.55 9.27 25.45
CA ARG A 114 -25.59 9.16 23.99
C ARG A 114 -26.97 9.46 23.45
N VAL A 115 -27.08 10.33 22.47
CA VAL A 115 -28.37 10.67 21.85
C VAL A 115 -28.92 9.44 21.11
N ILE A 116 -30.16 9.06 21.39
CA ILE A 116 -30.88 8.07 20.60
C ILE A 116 -31.38 8.75 19.33
N VAL A 117 -30.83 8.36 18.19
CA VAL A 117 -31.06 9.07 16.91
C VAL A 117 -32.36 8.57 16.24
N PRO A 118 -33.30 9.48 15.91
CA PRO A 118 -34.50 9.16 15.13
C PRO A 118 -34.17 8.56 13.77
N LEU A 119 -35.02 7.67 13.26
CA LEU A 119 -34.77 6.92 12.02
C LEU A 119 -34.40 7.85 10.84
N GLU A 120 -35.12 8.96 10.69
CA GLU A 120 -34.94 9.95 9.62
C GLU A 120 -33.55 10.61 9.65
N LEU A 121 -32.99 10.81 10.84
CA LEU A 121 -31.70 11.49 11.03
C LEU A 121 -30.49 10.55 10.97
N ARG A 122 -30.70 9.22 10.99
CA ARG A 122 -29.58 8.26 11.01
C ARG A 122 -28.65 8.41 9.81
N LYS A 123 -29.19 8.61 8.61
CA LYS A 123 -28.38 8.80 7.39
C LYS A 123 -27.54 10.08 7.47
N TYR A 124 -28.12 11.16 7.97
CA TYR A 124 -27.42 12.43 8.16
C TYR A 124 -26.30 12.31 9.19
N VAL A 125 -26.58 11.69 10.34
CA VAL A 125 -25.58 11.45 11.39
C VAL A 125 -24.46 10.51 10.92
N LEU A 126 -24.77 9.49 10.13
CA LEU A 126 -23.75 8.62 9.51
C LEU A 126 -22.83 9.41 8.58
N ASN A 127 -23.39 10.29 7.75
CA ASN A 127 -22.59 11.15 6.88
C ASN A 127 -21.69 12.10 7.68
N LEU A 128 -22.18 12.69 8.78
CA LEU A 128 -21.36 13.52 9.67
C LEU A 128 -20.25 12.72 10.36
N LEU A 129 -20.54 11.50 10.83
CA LEU A 129 -19.54 10.62 11.43
C LEU A 129 -18.46 10.21 10.42
N HIS A 130 -18.84 10.09 9.15
CA HIS A 130 -17.97 9.66 8.05
C HIS A 130 -17.31 10.81 7.27
N GLU A 131 -17.72 12.07 7.47
CA GLU A 131 -17.16 13.27 6.83
C GLU A 131 -15.62 13.31 6.77
N PRO A 132 -14.87 12.93 7.82
CA PRO A 132 -13.40 12.91 7.76
C PRO A 132 -12.79 11.63 7.14
N HIS A 133 -13.59 10.72 6.58
CA HIS A 133 -13.18 9.42 6.01
C HIS A 133 -12.31 8.56 6.94
N PHE A 134 -12.58 8.60 8.25
CA PHE A 134 -11.85 7.76 9.19
C PHE A 134 -12.19 6.27 9.02
N GLY A 135 -11.19 5.42 9.30
CA GLY A 135 -11.33 3.98 9.25
C GLY A 135 -12.37 3.44 10.25
N LEU A 136 -12.88 2.24 9.97
CA LEU A 136 -14.02 1.61 10.64
C LEU A 136 -13.99 1.72 12.17
N GLU A 137 -12.90 1.33 12.80
CA GLU A 137 -12.81 1.32 14.27
C GLU A 137 -12.79 2.73 14.88
N LYS A 138 -12.17 3.70 14.21
CA LYS A 138 -12.15 5.09 14.71
C LYS A 138 -13.54 5.72 14.62
N THR A 139 -14.26 5.46 13.54
CA THR A 139 -15.64 5.93 13.35
C THR A 139 -16.60 5.25 14.34
N LYS A 140 -16.46 3.94 14.58
CA LYS A 140 -17.21 3.22 15.63
C LYS A 140 -16.93 3.80 17.02
N CYS A 141 -15.66 4.02 17.36
CA CYS A 141 -15.28 4.63 18.64
C CYS A 141 -15.88 6.02 18.81
N ARG A 142 -15.89 6.86 17.77
CA ARG A 142 -16.50 8.18 17.83
C ARG A 142 -18.02 8.11 17.98
N ALA A 143 -18.67 7.26 17.21
CA ALA A 143 -20.12 7.07 17.27
C ALA A 143 -20.58 6.60 18.66
N ARG A 144 -19.86 5.64 19.26
CA ARG A 144 -20.14 5.11 20.60
C ARG A 144 -20.06 6.16 21.71
N GLN A 145 -19.42 7.31 21.50
CA GLN A 145 -19.37 8.39 22.47
C GLN A 145 -20.56 9.35 22.39
N LEU A 146 -21.20 9.46 21.22
CA LEU A 146 -22.15 10.54 20.94
C LEU A 146 -23.58 10.05 20.74
N VAL A 147 -23.76 8.92 20.04
CA VAL A 147 -25.05 8.51 19.49
C VAL A 147 -25.31 7.02 19.65
N TYR A 148 -26.58 6.64 19.63
CA TYR A 148 -27.01 5.26 19.71
C TYR A 148 -28.25 4.97 18.85
N TRP A 149 -28.23 3.84 18.16
CA TRP A 149 -29.43 3.15 17.68
C TRP A 149 -29.11 1.66 17.44
N PRO A 150 -30.13 0.77 17.47
CA PRO A 150 -29.96 -0.63 17.13
C PRO A 150 -29.42 -0.76 15.70
N GLY A 151 -28.28 -1.45 15.53
CA GLY A 151 -27.65 -1.64 14.22
C GLY A 151 -26.56 -0.63 13.84
N LEU A 152 -26.27 0.38 14.67
CA LEU A 152 -25.27 1.43 14.40
C LEU A 152 -23.94 0.92 13.82
N ASN A 153 -23.36 -0.14 14.39
CA ASN A 153 -22.07 -0.67 13.90
C ASN A 153 -22.17 -1.18 12.45
N LYS A 154 -23.29 -1.84 12.10
CA LYS A 154 -23.54 -2.38 10.76
C LYS A 154 -23.80 -1.25 9.76
N ASP A 155 -24.50 -0.22 10.19
CA ASP A 155 -24.75 0.96 9.35
C ASP A 155 -23.46 1.75 9.06
N ILE A 156 -22.57 1.90 10.05
CA ILE A 156 -21.23 2.48 9.86
C ILE A 156 -20.41 1.64 8.88
N GLU A 157 -20.41 0.32 9.04
CA GLU A 157 -19.69 -0.58 8.14
C GLU A 157 -20.20 -0.44 6.70
N ASN A 158 -21.51 -0.50 6.50
CA ASN A 158 -22.13 -0.29 5.19
C ASN A 158 -21.81 1.09 4.59
N CYS A 159 -21.80 2.15 5.41
CA CYS A 159 -21.47 3.51 4.97
C CYS A 159 -20.03 3.62 4.46
N ILE A 160 -19.07 3.06 5.21
CA ILE A 160 -17.65 3.10 4.86
C ILE A 160 -17.36 2.19 3.66
N THR A 161 -17.92 0.98 3.62
CA THR A 161 -17.71 0.01 2.53
C THR A 161 -18.27 0.50 1.19
N LYS A 162 -19.35 1.29 1.20
CA LYS A 162 -19.93 1.90 -0.02
C LYS A 162 -19.34 3.27 -0.36
N CYS A 163 -18.40 3.78 0.43
CA CYS A 163 -17.80 5.07 0.18
C CYS A 163 -16.72 4.96 -0.91
N SER A 164 -16.97 5.57 -2.08
CA SER A 164 -16.04 5.58 -3.21
C SER A 164 -14.68 6.19 -2.86
N VAL A 165 -14.63 7.20 -1.98
CA VAL A 165 -13.38 7.83 -1.53
C VAL A 165 -12.58 6.87 -0.64
N CYS A 166 -13.23 6.20 0.31
CA CYS A 166 -12.55 5.22 1.16
C CYS A 166 -12.08 3.99 0.38
N GLU A 167 -12.86 3.55 -0.60
CA GLU A 167 -12.49 2.48 -1.53
C GLU A 167 -11.27 2.90 -2.38
N TYR A 168 -11.25 4.12 -2.91
CA TYR A 168 -10.14 4.66 -3.70
C TYR A 168 -8.82 4.70 -2.92
N TYR A 169 -8.86 5.10 -1.65
CA TYR A 169 -7.68 5.19 -0.79
C TYR A 169 -7.41 3.92 0.04
N GLN A 170 -8.15 2.83 -0.20
CA GLN A 170 -7.95 1.60 0.55
C GLN A 170 -6.58 0.99 0.26
N SER A 171 -5.83 0.63 1.31
CA SER A 171 -4.54 -0.03 1.13
C SER A 171 -4.72 -1.42 0.52
N SER A 172 -4.06 -1.69 -0.61
CA SER A 172 -4.06 -2.99 -1.31
C SER A 172 -3.32 -4.12 -0.57
N ASN A 173 -2.89 -3.89 0.67
CA ASN A 173 -1.90 -4.69 1.38
C ASN A 173 -2.44 -5.96 2.03
N VAL A 174 -3.15 -6.81 1.29
CA VAL A 174 -3.29 -8.21 1.72
C VAL A 174 -2.04 -8.96 1.28
N ARG A 175 -1.15 -9.24 2.23
CA ARG A 175 0.01 -10.12 1.99
C ARG A 175 -0.54 -11.51 1.65
N GLN A 176 -0.40 -11.92 0.41
CA GLN A 176 -0.80 -13.26 -0.03
C GLN A 176 0.31 -14.28 0.28
N PRO A 177 -0.01 -15.56 0.53
CA PRO A 177 1.00 -16.58 0.81
C PRO A 177 2.12 -16.60 -0.24
N LEU A 178 3.37 -16.80 0.16
CA LEU A 178 4.50 -16.79 -0.76
C LEU A 178 4.38 -17.97 -1.74
N ILE A 179 4.48 -17.71 -3.04
CA ILE A 179 4.71 -18.77 -4.04
C ILE A 179 6.22 -18.89 -4.22
N PRO A 180 6.87 -19.94 -3.68
CA PRO A 180 8.29 -20.13 -3.88
C PRO A 180 8.55 -20.41 -5.35
N HIS A 181 9.58 -19.77 -5.92
CA HIS A 181 10.06 -20.13 -7.24
C HIS A 181 10.78 -21.48 -7.17
N GLN A 182 10.58 -22.34 -8.17
CA GLN A 182 11.40 -23.54 -8.32
C GLN A 182 12.89 -23.15 -8.34
N ILE A 183 13.64 -23.80 -7.46
CA ILE A 183 15.10 -23.70 -7.41
C ILE A 183 15.63 -24.56 -8.56
N PRO A 184 16.50 -24.04 -9.42
CA PRO A 184 17.11 -24.85 -10.48
C PRO A 184 17.94 -25.98 -9.87
N ASN A 185 17.94 -27.15 -10.51
CA ASN A 185 18.74 -28.28 -10.07
C ASN A 185 20.21 -28.19 -10.49
N LEU A 186 20.55 -27.23 -11.37
CA LEU A 186 21.87 -27.08 -11.98
C LEU A 186 22.37 -25.64 -11.82
N PRO A 187 23.67 -25.43 -11.56
CA PRO A 187 24.31 -24.11 -11.61
C PRO A 187 24.10 -23.45 -12.97
N PHE A 188 23.93 -22.13 -12.96
CA PHE A 188 23.83 -21.29 -14.16
C PHE A 188 22.70 -21.62 -15.15
N ASN A 189 21.82 -22.57 -14.82
CA ASN A 189 20.67 -22.94 -15.66
C ASN A 189 19.60 -21.84 -15.70
N LYS A 190 19.52 -21.03 -14.65
CA LYS A 190 18.58 -19.92 -14.53
C LYS A 190 19.26 -18.73 -13.89
N ILE A 191 19.24 -17.59 -14.58
CA ILE A 191 19.89 -16.36 -14.11
C ILE A 191 18.89 -15.22 -13.99
N ALA A 192 19.15 -14.30 -13.07
CA ALA A 192 18.47 -13.02 -12.96
C ALA A 192 19.39 -11.93 -13.54
N ALA A 193 18.82 -10.97 -14.28
CA ALA A 193 19.54 -9.79 -14.71
C ALA A 193 18.73 -8.51 -14.47
N ASP A 194 19.42 -7.46 -14.07
CA ASP A 194 18.85 -6.12 -13.89
C ASP A 194 19.92 -5.04 -14.12
N ILE A 195 19.49 -3.81 -14.39
CA ILE A 195 20.37 -2.66 -14.61
C ILE A 195 20.26 -1.72 -13.41
N CYS A 196 21.38 -1.52 -12.70
CA CYS A 196 21.45 -0.54 -11.61
C CYS A 196 22.34 0.65 -11.98
N GLU A 197 22.01 1.82 -11.44
CA GLU A 197 22.85 3.01 -11.54
C GLU A 197 23.55 3.28 -10.21
N PHE A 198 24.86 3.48 -10.26
CA PHE A 198 25.63 3.84 -9.07
C PHE A 198 26.73 4.83 -9.41
N GLY A 199 26.73 5.98 -8.73
CA GLY A 199 27.77 7.00 -8.87
C GLY A 199 27.90 7.57 -10.29
N GLY A 200 26.78 7.74 -11.00
CA GLY A 200 26.75 8.24 -12.38
C GLY A 200 27.14 7.23 -13.45
N LYS A 201 27.31 5.95 -13.09
CA LYS A 201 27.61 4.84 -14.01
C LYS A 201 26.50 3.80 -13.97
N SER A 202 26.22 3.17 -15.11
CA SER A 202 25.28 2.06 -15.21
C SER A 202 26.02 0.73 -15.10
N TYR A 203 25.39 -0.27 -14.48
CA TYR A 203 25.92 -1.62 -14.36
C TYR A 203 24.83 -2.63 -14.68
N LEU A 204 25.17 -3.67 -15.45
CA LEU A 204 24.39 -4.86 -15.61
C LEU A 204 24.74 -5.83 -14.47
N ILE A 205 23.76 -6.11 -13.63
CA ILE A 205 23.88 -7.05 -12.52
C ILE A 205 23.30 -8.38 -12.96
N VAL A 206 24.11 -9.44 -12.91
CA VAL A 206 23.66 -10.80 -13.22
C VAL A 206 23.90 -11.70 -12.03
N GLN A 207 22.89 -12.48 -11.63
CA GLN A 207 23.03 -13.45 -10.55
C GLN A 207 22.45 -14.82 -10.91
N ASP A 208 23.21 -15.88 -10.65
CA ASP A 208 22.72 -17.26 -10.76
C ASP A 208 21.78 -17.62 -9.59
N TYR A 209 20.66 -18.26 -9.91
CA TYR A 209 19.67 -18.68 -8.92
C TYR A 209 20.17 -19.80 -8.01
N PHE A 210 21.01 -20.71 -8.52
CA PHE A 210 21.50 -21.86 -7.76
C PHE A 210 22.73 -21.50 -6.92
N SER A 211 23.82 -21.10 -7.56
CA SER A 211 25.10 -20.83 -6.90
C SER A 211 25.17 -19.48 -6.21
N ARG A 212 24.25 -18.54 -6.49
CA ARG A 212 24.35 -17.13 -6.07
C ARG A 212 25.56 -16.40 -6.63
N TRP A 213 26.19 -16.95 -7.68
CA TRP A 213 27.26 -16.29 -8.39
C TRP A 213 26.80 -14.93 -8.90
N LEU A 214 27.51 -13.86 -8.51
CA LEU A 214 27.17 -12.47 -8.82
C LEU A 214 28.20 -11.89 -9.78
N GLU A 215 27.71 -11.22 -10.82
CA GLU A 215 28.47 -10.43 -11.79
C GLU A 215 27.99 -8.98 -11.74
N ILE A 216 28.94 -8.04 -11.77
CA ILE A 216 28.68 -6.60 -11.83
C ILE A 216 29.43 -6.07 -13.05
N LEU A 217 28.72 -5.87 -14.15
CA LEU A 217 29.33 -5.55 -15.43
C LEU A 217 29.08 -4.07 -15.77
N PRO A 218 30.11 -3.23 -15.91
CA PRO A 218 29.90 -1.82 -16.25
C PRO A 218 29.34 -1.67 -17.66
N LEU A 219 28.35 -0.79 -17.80
CA LEU A 219 27.71 -0.39 -19.05
C LEU A 219 28.07 1.06 -19.37
N ARG A 220 28.40 1.34 -20.63
CA ARG A 220 28.55 2.69 -21.19
C ARG A 220 27.17 3.29 -21.48
N ASN A 221 26.31 2.51 -22.10
CA ASN A 221 24.94 2.83 -22.49
C ASN A 221 23.99 1.70 -22.06
N LYS A 222 22.71 2.03 -21.86
CA LYS A 222 21.66 1.04 -21.55
C LYS A 222 21.04 0.41 -22.80
N THR A 223 21.77 0.38 -23.91
CA THR A 223 21.27 -0.15 -25.18
C THR A 223 21.25 -1.68 -25.15
N SER A 224 20.30 -2.27 -25.88
CA SER A 224 20.18 -3.72 -26.01
C SER A 224 21.45 -4.36 -26.59
N GLU A 225 22.11 -3.68 -27.54
CA GLU A 225 23.36 -4.15 -28.15
C GLU A 225 24.48 -4.32 -27.13
N GLU A 226 24.69 -3.34 -26.25
CA GLU A 226 25.74 -3.43 -25.24
C GLU A 226 25.43 -4.53 -24.21
N VAL A 227 24.17 -4.62 -23.78
CA VAL A 227 23.71 -5.68 -22.88
C VAL A 227 23.93 -7.07 -23.50
N ILE A 228 23.57 -7.26 -24.77
CA ILE A 228 23.82 -8.50 -25.52
C ILE A 228 25.32 -8.80 -25.60
N GLY A 229 26.15 -7.78 -25.85
CA GLY A 229 27.60 -7.92 -25.86
C GLY A 229 28.14 -8.46 -24.52
N LYS A 230 27.65 -7.94 -23.39
CA LYS A 230 27.99 -8.44 -22.06
C LYS A 230 27.52 -9.87 -21.83
N PHE A 231 26.29 -10.20 -22.26
CA PHE A 231 25.77 -11.58 -22.14
C PHE A 231 26.58 -12.58 -22.97
N LYS A 232 27.00 -12.24 -24.20
CA LYS A 232 27.83 -13.13 -25.03
C LYS A 232 29.13 -13.52 -24.32
N SER A 233 29.86 -12.55 -23.77
CA SER A 233 31.08 -12.82 -23.00
C SER A 233 30.81 -13.65 -21.75
N LEU A 234 29.72 -13.36 -21.05
CA LEU A 234 29.33 -14.10 -19.85
C LEU A 234 28.96 -15.56 -20.17
N PHE A 235 28.17 -15.78 -21.21
CA PHE A 235 27.73 -17.11 -21.64
C PHE A 235 28.88 -17.94 -22.22
N ALA A 236 29.87 -17.29 -22.86
CA ALA A 236 31.09 -17.98 -23.27
C ALA A 236 31.91 -18.51 -22.07
N THR A 237 31.78 -17.87 -20.90
CA THR A 237 32.53 -18.25 -19.69
C THR A 237 31.81 -19.34 -18.89
N HIS A 238 30.50 -19.20 -18.69
CA HIS A 238 29.72 -20.06 -17.78
C HIS A 238 28.78 -21.03 -18.49
N GLY A 239 28.60 -20.88 -19.79
CA GLY A 239 27.58 -21.56 -20.58
C GLY A 239 26.32 -20.71 -20.78
N ILE A 240 25.49 -21.14 -21.73
CA ILE A 240 24.21 -20.48 -22.03
C ILE A 240 23.16 -20.96 -21.01
N PRO A 241 22.49 -20.06 -20.27
CA PRO A 241 21.42 -20.44 -19.36
C PRO A 241 20.19 -20.92 -20.14
N LYS A 242 19.32 -21.72 -19.52
CA LYS A 242 18.01 -22.05 -20.12
C LYS A 242 17.01 -20.91 -19.97
N ILE A 243 17.06 -20.19 -18.84
CA ILE A 243 16.09 -19.14 -18.50
C ILE A 243 16.83 -17.88 -17.99
N LEU A 244 16.55 -16.74 -18.61
CA LEU A 244 16.91 -15.41 -18.16
C LEU A 244 15.66 -14.70 -17.60
N ILE A 245 15.70 -14.31 -16.33
CA ILE A 245 14.67 -13.47 -15.71
C ILE A 245 15.16 -12.03 -15.64
N CYS A 246 14.38 -11.10 -16.16
CA CYS A 246 14.73 -9.69 -16.21
C CYS A 246 13.49 -8.81 -16.26
N ASP A 247 13.68 -7.50 -16.09
CA ASP A 247 12.60 -6.53 -16.30
C ASP A 247 12.36 -6.27 -17.80
N ASN A 248 11.24 -5.62 -18.14
CA ASN A 248 10.82 -5.52 -19.55
C ASN A 248 11.74 -4.61 -20.40
N VAL A 249 12.39 -3.62 -19.81
CA VAL A 249 13.21 -2.65 -20.56
C VAL A 249 14.64 -2.66 -20.00
N PRO A 250 15.69 -2.82 -20.83
CA PRO A 250 15.71 -2.97 -22.30
C PRO A 250 15.55 -4.43 -22.80
N PHE A 251 15.34 -5.39 -21.91
CA PHE A 251 15.46 -6.82 -22.23
C PHE A 251 14.32 -7.39 -23.09
N GLY A 252 13.17 -6.74 -23.16
CA GLY A 252 12.03 -7.08 -24.02
C GLY A 252 12.12 -6.53 -25.44
N SER A 253 13.25 -5.92 -25.82
CA SER A 253 13.47 -5.41 -27.18
C SER A 253 13.54 -6.52 -28.24
N TYR A 254 13.33 -6.14 -29.50
CA TYR A 254 13.39 -7.07 -30.64
C TYR A 254 14.75 -7.75 -30.74
N GLU A 255 15.82 -6.98 -30.50
CA GLU A 255 17.21 -7.44 -30.54
C GLU A 255 17.46 -8.52 -29.47
N CYS A 256 17.01 -8.30 -28.24
CA CYS A 256 17.13 -9.28 -27.16
C CYS A 256 16.30 -10.54 -27.44
N THR A 257 15.10 -10.38 -28.01
CA THR A 257 14.26 -11.50 -28.40
C THR A 257 14.91 -12.34 -29.50
N LYS A 258 15.47 -11.69 -30.53
CA LYS A 258 16.23 -12.35 -31.59
C LYS A 258 17.45 -13.09 -31.03
N PHE A 259 18.23 -12.44 -30.16
CA PHE A 259 19.37 -13.05 -29.49
C PHE A 259 18.98 -14.30 -28.69
N SER A 260 17.85 -14.26 -27.96
CA SER A 260 17.36 -15.41 -27.19
C SER A 260 17.00 -16.61 -28.05
N LYS A 261 16.42 -16.38 -29.23
CA LYS A 261 16.10 -17.44 -30.19
C LYS A 261 17.35 -18.02 -30.83
N GLU A 262 18.30 -17.16 -31.23
CA GLU A 262 19.56 -17.58 -31.86
C GLU A 262 20.44 -18.40 -30.90
N TRP A 263 20.49 -18.01 -29.63
CA TRP A 263 21.29 -18.68 -28.60
C TRP A 263 20.51 -19.75 -27.83
N ASN A 264 19.25 -20.00 -28.21
CA ASN A 264 18.38 -21.05 -27.66
C ASN A 264 18.16 -20.98 -26.13
N PHE A 265 17.78 -19.80 -25.64
CA PHE A 265 17.36 -19.59 -24.25
C PHE A 265 16.05 -18.80 -24.14
N GLU A 266 15.36 -18.90 -23.00
CA GLU A 266 14.08 -18.25 -22.76
C GLU A 266 14.26 -16.95 -21.95
N ILE A 267 13.72 -15.83 -22.42
CA ILE A 267 13.58 -14.59 -21.63
C ILE A 267 12.21 -14.56 -20.97
N ARG A 268 12.19 -14.41 -19.64
CA ARG A 268 10.96 -14.22 -18.85
C ARG A 268 10.95 -12.85 -18.20
N THR A 269 10.04 -11.99 -18.65
CA THR A 269 9.89 -10.63 -18.13
C THR A 269 8.95 -10.55 -16.92
N SER A 270 9.33 -9.77 -15.91
CA SER A 270 8.46 -9.37 -14.80
C SER A 270 7.33 -8.46 -15.29
N SER A 271 6.12 -8.57 -14.72
CA SER A 271 5.06 -7.58 -14.99
C SER A 271 5.42 -6.23 -14.36
N PRO A 272 5.16 -5.07 -15.02
CA PRO A 272 5.57 -3.72 -14.60
C PRO A 272 5.15 -3.24 -13.19
N ARG A 273 4.43 -4.02 -12.39
CA ARG A 273 4.06 -3.68 -11.00
C ARG A 273 4.07 -4.88 -10.06
N TYR A 274 4.79 -5.94 -10.42
CA TYR A 274 4.96 -7.11 -9.56
C TYR A 274 6.44 -7.36 -9.25
N PRO A 275 7.10 -6.45 -8.48
CA PRO A 275 8.51 -6.59 -8.10
C PRO A 275 8.81 -7.93 -7.41
N GLN A 276 7.81 -8.50 -6.72
CA GLN A 276 7.91 -9.81 -6.07
C GLN A 276 8.27 -10.96 -7.02
N SER A 277 7.90 -10.92 -8.32
CA SER A 277 8.34 -11.95 -9.28
C SER A 277 9.82 -11.88 -9.64
N ASN A 278 10.49 -10.75 -9.39
CA ASN A 278 11.91 -10.54 -9.66
C ASN A 278 12.73 -10.36 -8.38
N GLY A 279 12.24 -10.85 -7.24
CA GLY A 279 12.88 -10.61 -5.93
C GLY A 279 14.32 -11.13 -5.79
N GLN A 280 14.80 -11.98 -6.71
CA GLN A 280 16.21 -12.35 -6.77
C GLN A 280 17.08 -11.28 -7.45
N ALA A 281 16.62 -10.69 -8.56
CA ALA A 281 17.34 -9.58 -9.18
C ALA A 281 17.41 -8.39 -8.21
N GLU A 282 16.30 -8.07 -7.53
CA GLU A 282 16.29 -6.99 -6.53
C GLU A 282 17.31 -7.22 -5.40
N ARG A 283 17.39 -8.46 -4.88
CA ARG A 283 18.40 -8.82 -3.88
C ARG A 283 19.81 -8.78 -4.44
N ALA A 284 20.00 -9.17 -5.70
CA ALA A 284 21.29 -9.09 -6.38
C ALA A 284 21.73 -7.63 -6.52
N VAL A 285 20.85 -6.73 -6.97
CA VAL A 285 21.09 -5.29 -7.07
C VAL A 285 21.44 -4.71 -5.71
N GLN A 286 20.66 -4.97 -4.66
CA GLN A 286 20.98 -4.50 -3.31
C GLN A 286 22.34 -5.01 -2.79
N THR A 287 22.74 -6.21 -3.21
CA THR A 287 24.05 -6.77 -2.85
C THR A 287 25.15 -6.06 -3.63
N ALA A 288 24.96 -5.87 -4.94
CA ALA A 288 25.88 -5.17 -5.81
C ALA A 288 26.09 -3.71 -5.39
N GLU A 289 25.01 -2.96 -5.12
CA GLU A 289 25.09 -1.58 -4.61
C GLU A 289 25.87 -1.49 -3.30
N ARG A 290 25.67 -2.44 -2.38
CA ARG A 290 26.45 -2.49 -1.13
C ARG A 290 27.94 -2.73 -1.38
N ILE A 291 28.28 -3.64 -2.29
CA ILE A 291 29.67 -3.88 -2.70
C ILE A 291 30.25 -2.61 -3.33
N LEU A 292 29.59 -2.04 -4.34
CA LEU A 292 29.99 -0.82 -5.04
C LEU A 292 30.20 0.35 -4.07
N LYS A 293 29.28 0.55 -3.13
CA LYS A 293 29.38 1.61 -2.12
C LYS A 293 30.58 1.45 -1.20
N LYS A 294 30.84 0.23 -0.72
CA LYS A 294 31.99 -0.07 0.14
C LYS A 294 33.30 0.04 -0.62
N CYS A 295 33.36 -0.49 -1.84
CA CYS A 295 34.52 -0.37 -2.73
C CYS A 295 34.85 1.09 -3.02
N LYS A 296 33.84 1.92 -3.33
CA LYS A 296 34.03 3.35 -3.55
C LYS A 296 34.54 4.07 -2.31
N PHE A 297 33.96 3.78 -1.14
CA PHE A 297 34.36 4.43 0.11
C PHE A 297 35.78 4.03 0.56
N ALA A 298 36.13 2.75 0.44
CA ALA A 298 37.42 2.22 0.85
C ALA A 298 38.48 2.25 -0.26
N ASN A 299 38.15 2.78 -1.45
CA ASN A 299 38.98 2.77 -2.64
C ASN A 299 39.54 1.36 -3.01
N ILE A 300 38.66 0.36 -2.99
CA ILE A 300 38.98 -1.04 -3.30
C ILE A 300 38.48 -1.39 -4.70
N ASP A 301 39.28 -2.16 -5.45
CA ASP A 301 38.89 -2.72 -6.75
C ASP A 301 37.65 -3.63 -6.62
N ILE A 302 36.64 -3.38 -7.45
CA ILE A 302 35.38 -4.12 -7.49
C ILE A 302 35.64 -5.60 -7.82
N GLU A 303 36.58 -5.90 -8.71
CA GLU A 303 36.87 -7.29 -9.12
C GLU A 303 37.47 -8.10 -7.98
N VAL A 304 38.31 -7.47 -7.15
CA VAL A 304 38.84 -8.09 -5.93
C VAL A 304 37.72 -8.35 -4.93
N ALA A 305 36.81 -7.40 -4.73
CA ALA A 305 35.67 -7.57 -3.84
C ALA A 305 34.70 -8.67 -4.32
N LEU A 306 34.49 -8.77 -5.64
CA LEU A 306 33.69 -9.83 -6.24
C LEU A 306 34.35 -11.20 -6.07
N LEU A 307 35.67 -11.31 -6.26
CA LEU A 307 36.42 -12.53 -6.04
C LEU A 307 36.27 -13.05 -4.60
N GLU A 308 36.35 -12.16 -3.61
CA GLU A 308 36.13 -12.53 -2.21
C GLU A 308 34.67 -12.90 -1.95
N TYR A 309 33.71 -12.12 -2.45
CA TYR A 309 32.28 -12.45 -2.35
C TYR A 309 31.97 -13.85 -2.87
N ARG A 310 32.55 -14.22 -4.01
CA ARG A 310 32.39 -15.54 -4.65
C ARG A 310 33.00 -16.68 -3.84
N ASN A 311 33.96 -16.41 -2.96
CA ASN A 311 34.57 -17.40 -2.07
C ASN A 311 33.97 -17.42 -0.66
N CYS A 312 33.21 -16.41 -0.28
CA CYS A 312 32.51 -16.39 1.00
C CYS A 312 31.31 -17.36 1.01
N PRO A 313 31.15 -18.17 2.08
CA PRO A 313 29.97 -19.02 2.24
C PRO A 313 28.67 -18.20 2.22
N ILE A 314 27.66 -18.72 1.52
CA ILE A 314 26.35 -18.08 1.42
C ILE A 314 25.68 -18.18 2.80
N THR A 315 25.15 -17.08 3.34
CA THR A 315 24.48 -17.10 4.65
C THR A 315 23.40 -18.19 4.72
N GLY A 316 23.49 -19.07 5.71
CA GLY A 316 22.59 -20.20 5.91
C GLY A 316 22.91 -21.45 5.08
N LEU A 317 23.97 -21.42 4.27
CA LEU A 317 24.63 -22.59 3.68
C LEU A 317 26.11 -22.58 4.11
N HIS A 318 26.74 -23.76 4.15
CA HIS A 318 28.17 -23.87 4.48
C HIS A 318 29.08 -23.86 3.25
N VAL A 319 28.55 -23.44 2.10
CA VAL A 319 29.21 -23.48 0.78
C VAL A 319 29.17 -22.10 0.10
N SER A 320 30.24 -21.77 -0.63
CA SER A 320 30.37 -20.50 -1.36
C SER A 320 29.84 -20.58 -2.80
N PRO A 321 29.58 -19.44 -3.47
CA PRO A 321 29.23 -19.43 -4.88
C PRO A 321 30.24 -20.13 -5.78
N SER A 322 31.54 -19.98 -5.53
CA SER A 322 32.60 -20.66 -6.29
C SER A 322 32.55 -22.18 -6.14
N GLN A 323 32.29 -22.67 -4.93
CA GLN A 323 32.12 -24.10 -4.69
C GLN A 323 30.86 -24.65 -5.35
N LEU A 324 29.79 -23.86 -5.46
CA LEU A 324 28.57 -24.30 -6.13
C LEU A 324 28.67 -24.27 -7.65
N LEU A 325 29.31 -23.25 -8.22
CA LEU A 325 29.41 -23.08 -9.67
C LEU A 325 30.56 -23.90 -10.28
N PHE A 326 31.73 -23.91 -9.64
CA PHE A 326 32.94 -24.54 -10.17
C PHE A 326 33.39 -25.77 -9.38
N SER A 327 32.63 -26.18 -8.36
CA SER A 327 33.04 -27.25 -7.44
C SER A 327 34.37 -26.97 -6.73
N ARG A 328 34.89 -25.75 -6.71
CA ARG A 328 36.19 -25.43 -6.10
C ARG A 328 36.23 -24.02 -5.53
N ARG A 329 37.12 -23.79 -4.58
CA ARG A 329 37.47 -22.43 -4.16
C ARG A 329 38.42 -21.80 -5.17
N LEU A 330 38.34 -20.48 -5.32
CA LEU A 330 39.24 -19.72 -6.17
C LEU A 330 40.39 -19.21 -5.31
N ARG A 331 41.58 -19.14 -5.89
CA ARG A 331 42.75 -18.57 -5.20
C ARG A 331 42.53 -17.07 -5.01
N THR A 332 42.65 -16.61 -3.77
CA THR A 332 42.61 -15.19 -3.43
C THR A 332 44.00 -14.69 -3.03
N LYS A 333 44.09 -13.48 -2.48
CA LYS A 333 45.34 -12.96 -1.90
C LYS A 333 45.72 -13.69 -0.60
N ILE A 334 44.78 -14.40 0.02
CA ILE A 334 45.03 -15.16 1.24
C ILE A 334 45.63 -16.53 0.87
N PRO A 335 46.79 -16.91 1.44
CA PRO A 335 47.36 -18.24 1.25
C PRO A 335 46.35 -19.32 1.62
N THR A 336 46.02 -20.18 0.66
CA THR A 336 45.01 -21.23 0.83
C THR A 336 45.67 -22.59 0.57
N HIS A 337 45.44 -23.54 1.47
CA HIS A 337 45.96 -24.90 1.34
C HIS A 337 45.43 -25.56 0.06
N THR A 338 46.29 -26.26 -0.70
CA THR A 338 45.97 -26.87 -2.01
C THR A 338 44.74 -27.79 -1.97
N LYS A 339 44.59 -28.61 -0.93
CA LYS A 339 43.39 -29.43 -0.66
C LYS A 339 42.06 -28.66 -0.64
N LEU A 340 42.06 -27.36 -0.35
CA LEU A 340 40.82 -26.56 -0.38
C LEU A 340 40.49 -26.02 -1.77
N LEU A 341 41.47 -26.04 -2.69
CA LEU A 341 41.37 -25.59 -4.09
C LEU A 341 41.06 -26.75 -5.04
N THR A 342 41.22 -28.01 -4.61
CA THR A 342 40.89 -29.19 -5.40
C THR A 342 39.37 -29.25 -5.64
N PRO A 343 38.92 -29.50 -6.88
CA PRO A 343 37.50 -29.64 -7.17
C PRO A 343 36.83 -30.76 -6.37
N LYS A 344 35.71 -30.45 -5.74
CA LYS A 344 34.81 -31.34 -5.01
C LYS A 344 33.37 -30.87 -5.19
N VAL A 345 32.55 -31.73 -5.78
CA VAL A 345 31.10 -31.50 -5.90
C VAL A 345 30.47 -31.46 -4.51
N GLN A 346 29.60 -30.48 -4.27
CA GLN A 346 28.90 -30.34 -3.01
C GLN A 346 27.61 -31.15 -3.05
N GLU A 347 27.45 -32.08 -2.11
CA GLU A 347 26.27 -32.94 -2.00
C GLU A 347 25.14 -32.24 -1.24
N ASN A 348 23.90 -32.70 -1.43
CA ASN A 348 22.70 -32.23 -0.70
C ASN A 348 22.36 -30.75 -0.80
N VAL A 349 23.05 -29.97 -1.64
CA VAL A 349 22.82 -28.53 -1.81
C VAL A 349 21.37 -28.22 -2.19
N SER A 350 20.79 -28.98 -3.14
CA SER A 350 19.41 -28.77 -3.57
C SER A 350 18.43 -28.94 -2.41
N VAL A 351 18.64 -29.96 -1.57
CA VAL A 351 17.81 -30.24 -0.38
C VAL A 351 17.97 -29.12 0.66
N GLU A 352 19.18 -28.63 0.91
CA GLU A 352 19.42 -27.49 1.80
C GLU A 352 18.75 -26.21 1.31
N LEU A 353 18.83 -25.94 0.00
CA LEU A 353 18.20 -24.79 -0.64
C LEU A 353 16.67 -24.87 -0.54
N GLU A 354 16.07 -26.03 -0.78
CA GLU A 354 14.63 -26.28 -0.62
C GLU A 354 14.18 -26.11 0.84
N ASN A 355 14.90 -26.73 1.78
CA ASN A 355 14.61 -26.60 3.22
C ASN A 355 14.64 -25.14 3.68
N ARG A 356 15.60 -24.37 3.18
CA ARG A 356 15.69 -22.93 3.46
C ARG A 356 14.51 -22.16 2.87
N GLN A 357 14.11 -22.46 1.63
CA GLN A 357 12.96 -21.83 0.99
C GLN A 357 11.66 -22.16 1.73
N ASN A 358 11.48 -23.40 2.18
CA ASN A 358 10.35 -23.87 2.98
C ASN A 358 10.27 -23.18 4.34
N LYS A 359 11.41 -23.03 5.05
CA LYS A 359 11.48 -22.25 6.29
C LYS A 359 11.06 -20.79 6.06
N TYR A 360 11.60 -20.15 5.03
CA TYR A 360 11.24 -18.76 4.69
C TYR A 360 9.74 -18.62 4.37
N LYS A 361 9.20 -19.54 3.56
CA LYS A 361 7.77 -19.60 3.26
C LYS A 361 6.93 -19.75 4.53
N HIS A 362 7.29 -20.68 5.42
CA HIS A 362 6.57 -20.92 6.66
C HIS A 362 6.48 -19.65 7.52
N TYR A 363 7.59 -18.93 7.71
CA TYR A 363 7.59 -17.69 8.50
C TYR A 363 6.85 -16.54 7.80
N TYR A 364 6.99 -16.42 6.47
CA TYR A 364 6.27 -15.40 5.70
C TYR A 364 4.76 -15.61 5.77
N ASP A 365 4.32 -16.86 5.56
CA ASP A 365 2.91 -17.23 5.46
C ASP A 365 2.14 -17.08 6.78
N ARG A 366 2.83 -17.05 7.93
CA ARG A 366 2.20 -16.75 9.25
C ARG A 366 1.45 -15.42 9.28
N THR A 367 1.89 -14.45 8.48
CA THR A 367 1.27 -13.12 8.39
C THR A 367 0.50 -12.91 7.08
N ALA A 368 0.39 -13.96 6.26
CA ALA A 368 -0.26 -13.90 4.97
C ALA A 368 -1.68 -14.46 5.04
N GLN A 369 -2.58 -13.87 4.26
CA GLN A 369 -3.97 -14.33 4.14
C GLN A 369 -4.25 -14.67 2.67
N PRO A 370 -4.77 -15.88 2.38
CA PRO A 370 -5.14 -16.24 1.02
C PRO A 370 -6.27 -15.30 0.56
N ARG A 371 -6.09 -14.70 -0.62
CA ARG A 371 -7.10 -13.84 -1.22
C ARG A 371 -8.09 -14.72 -1.98
N LYS A 372 -9.39 -14.37 -1.91
CA LYS A 372 -10.42 -14.99 -2.75
C LYS A 372 -10.05 -14.81 -4.22
N GLU A 373 -10.15 -15.88 -5.01
CA GLU A 373 -9.95 -15.79 -6.45
C GLU A 373 -11.08 -14.98 -7.10
N PHE A 374 -10.76 -14.32 -8.21
CA PHE A 374 -11.72 -13.55 -8.97
C PHE A 374 -12.33 -14.40 -10.07
N ASN A 375 -13.62 -14.20 -10.34
CA ASN A 375 -14.35 -14.83 -11.42
C ASN A 375 -14.39 -13.94 -12.68
N LYS A 376 -14.70 -14.55 -13.82
CA LYS A 376 -14.98 -13.80 -15.06
C LYS A 376 -16.18 -12.90 -14.83
N GLY A 377 -16.03 -11.62 -15.16
CA GLY A 377 -17.06 -10.58 -14.99
C GLY A 377 -16.95 -9.77 -13.69
N ASP A 378 -16.10 -10.15 -12.74
CA ASP A 378 -15.92 -9.39 -11.50
C ASP A 378 -15.40 -7.97 -11.79
N SER A 379 -16.00 -6.98 -11.13
CA SER A 379 -15.55 -5.59 -11.16
C SER A 379 -14.36 -5.37 -10.22
N VAL A 380 -13.30 -4.80 -10.77
CA VAL A 380 -12.06 -4.50 -10.08
C VAL A 380 -11.60 -3.09 -10.42
N THR A 381 -10.70 -2.53 -9.63
CA THR A 381 -10.01 -1.30 -10.01
C THR A 381 -8.57 -1.58 -10.42
N ILE A 382 -8.07 -0.82 -11.39
CA ILE A 382 -6.69 -0.85 -11.83
C ILE A 382 -6.06 0.52 -11.63
N CYS A 383 -4.81 0.57 -11.21
CA CYS A 383 -4.07 1.82 -11.20
C CYS A 383 -3.45 2.05 -12.58
N LYS A 384 -3.67 3.18 -13.25
CA LYS A 384 -2.89 3.67 -14.40
C LYS A 384 -2.32 5.03 -14.03
N ASN A 385 -1.01 5.26 -14.23
CA ASN A 385 -0.38 6.56 -13.96
C ASN A 385 -0.70 7.19 -12.59
N ARG A 386 -0.82 6.37 -11.53
CA ARG A 386 -1.22 6.76 -10.16
C ARG A 386 -2.68 7.17 -9.98
N VAL A 387 -3.51 6.95 -11.00
CA VAL A 387 -4.97 7.12 -10.97
C VAL A 387 -5.61 5.74 -10.92
N TRP A 388 -6.63 5.54 -10.09
CA TRP A 388 -7.39 4.28 -10.07
C TRP A 388 -8.61 4.39 -10.98
N GLU A 389 -8.76 3.41 -11.88
CA GLU A 389 -9.82 3.32 -12.87
C GLU A 389 -10.58 1.99 -12.71
N PRO A 390 -11.90 1.97 -12.99
CA PRO A 390 -12.67 0.74 -12.99
C PRO A 390 -12.29 -0.18 -14.16
N ALA A 391 -12.35 -1.48 -13.93
CA ALA A 391 -12.03 -2.53 -14.89
C ALA A 391 -12.83 -3.81 -14.62
N THR A 392 -12.89 -4.70 -15.60
CA THR A 392 -13.60 -5.98 -15.51
C THR A 392 -12.67 -7.15 -15.79
N ILE A 393 -12.85 -8.26 -15.08
CA ILE A 393 -12.04 -9.45 -15.26
C ILE A 393 -12.55 -10.26 -16.46
N ILE A 394 -11.67 -10.46 -17.45
CA ILE A 394 -11.98 -11.26 -18.64
C ILE A 394 -11.73 -12.74 -18.36
N LYS A 395 -10.51 -13.09 -17.94
CA LYS A 395 -10.11 -14.47 -17.65
C LYS A 395 -8.85 -14.53 -16.78
N LYS A 396 -8.64 -15.68 -16.14
CA LYS A 396 -7.38 -16.04 -15.48
C LYS A 396 -6.30 -16.27 -16.54
N HIS A 397 -5.09 -15.79 -16.28
CA HIS A 397 -3.92 -16.01 -17.15
C HIS A 397 -3.13 -17.22 -16.66
N ASP A 398 -2.38 -17.88 -17.53
CA ASP A 398 -1.59 -19.10 -17.20
C ASP A 398 -0.48 -18.84 -16.16
N ALA A 399 -0.13 -17.57 -15.97
CA ALA A 399 0.85 -17.15 -14.98
C ALA A 399 0.19 -17.06 -13.60
N PRO A 400 0.87 -17.50 -12.53
CA PRO A 400 0.28 -17.58 -11.20
C PRO A 400 -0.25 -16.21 -10.76
N ARG A 401 -1.46 -16.23 -10.19
CA ARG A 401 -2.15 -15.04 -9.65
C ARG A 401 -2.31 -13.88 -10.63
N SER A 402 -2.23 -14.15 -11.94
CA SER A 402 -2.38 -13.15 -12.99
C SER A 402 -3.73 -13.27 -13.67
N TYR A 403 -4.35 -12.14 -14.00
CA TYR A 403 -5.63 -12.04 -14.67
C TYR A 403 -5.51 -11.07 -15.86
N LEU A 404 -6.30 -11.32 -16.91
CA LEU A 404 -6.53 -10.37 -17.98
C LEU A 404 -7.73 -9.51 -17.62
N VAL A 405 -7.54 -8.20 -17.61
CA VAL A 405 -8.54 -7.20 -17.25
C VAL A 405 -8.80 -6.27 -18.41
N ARG A 406 -10.06 -5.90 -18.61
CA ARG A 406 -10.48 -4.86 -19.57
C ARG A 406 -10.70 -3.57 -18.81
N ASP A 407 -10.05 -2.50 -19.22
CA ASP A 407 -10.28 -1.16 -18.65
C ASP A 407 -11.51 -0.47 -19.26
N SER A 408 -11.81 0.74 -18.78
CA SER A 408 -12.91 1.57 -19.28
C SER A 408 -12.75 2.03 -20.72
N GLU A 409 -11.54 1.98 -21.27
CA GLU A 409 -11.20 2.39 -22.64
C GLU A 409 -11.22 1.19 -23.62
N GLY A 410 -11.45 -0.03 -23.11
CA GLY A 410 -11.50 -1.27 -23.89
C GLY A 410 -10.15 -1.98 -24.05
N SER A 411 -9.05 -1.45 -23.49
CA SER A 411 -7.74 -2.09 -23.58
C SER A 411 -7.62 -3.28 -22.63
N ILE A 412 -6.89 -4.31 -23.08
CA ILE A 412 -6.68 -5.55 -22.32
C ILE A 412 -5.31 -5.51 -21.65
N LEU A 413 -5.29 -5.61 -20.33
CA LEU A 413 -4.08 -5.54 -19.53
C LEU A 413 -3.90 -6.82 -18.70
N ARG A 414 -2.65 -7.25 -18.52
CA ARG A 414 -2.31 -8.29 -17.55
C ARG A 414 -2.02 -7.67 -16.18
N ARG A 415 -2.71 -8.13 -15.14
CA ARG A 415 -2.53 -7.65 -13.75
C ARG A 415 -2.47 -8.80 -12.74
N ASN A 416 -1.67 -8.63 -11.69
CA ASN A 416 -1.61 -9.58 -10.59
C ASN A 416 -2.75 -9.31 -9.60
N SER A 417 -3.32 -10.36 -9.01
CA SER A 417 -4.33 -10.27 -7.95
C SER A 417 -3.92 -9.39 -6.76
N SER A 418 -2.62 -9.18 -6.50
CA SER A 418 -2.14 -8.29 -5.42
C SER A 418 -2.42 -6.81 -5.71
N VAL A 419 -2.60 -6.43 -6.97
CA VAL A 419 -2.81 -5.03 -7.40
C VAL A 419 -4.23 -4.76 -7.93
N LEU A 420 -5.14 -5.71 -7.75
CA LEU A 420 -6.55 -5.60 -8.12
C LEU A 420 -7.39 -5.52 -6.85
N PRO A 421 -7.79 -4.34 -6.34
CA PRO A 421 -8.85 -4.24 -5.33
C PRO A 421 -10.13 -4.82 -5.90
N ALA A 422 -10.86 -5.61 -5.09
CA ALA A 422 -12.21 -6.00 -5.46
C ALA A 422 -13.09 -4.77 -5.25
N SER A 423 -13.90 -4.39 -6.25
CA SER A 423 -14.89 -3.35 -6.07
C SER A 423 -16.25 -3.96 -5.79
N GLN A 424 -17.03 -3.33 -4.89
CA GLN A 424 -18.44 -3.68 -4.69
C GLN A 424 -19.39 -2.78 -5.49
N ASN A 425 -18.86 -1.83 -6.26
CA ASN A 425 -19.67 -1.00 -7.15
C ASN A 425 -19.86 -1.75 -8.47
N ASP A 426 -21.11 -1.92 -8.89
CA ASP A 426 -21.45 -2.43 -10.22
C ASP A 426 -21.09 -1.37 -11.27
N TYR A 427 -20.05 -1.62 -12.05
CA TYR A 427 -19.67 -0.79 -13.21
C TYR A 427 -20.20 -1.37 -14.54
N SER A 428 -21.29 -2.14 -14.49
CA SER A 428 -21.91 -2.84 -15.64
C SER A 428 -22.36 -1.93 -16.79
N ASP A 429 -22.30 -0.61 -16.61
CA ASP A 429 -22.69 0.39 -17.60
C ASP A 429 -21.51 1.00 -18.39
N ILE A 430 -20.28 0.60 -18.10
CA ILE A 430 -19.13 1.02 -18.92
C ILE A 430 -19.05 0.13 -20.17
N GLY A 431 -19.59 0.63 -21.29
CA GLY A 431 -19.41 0.05 -22.62
C GLY A 431 -20.67 -0.25 -23.44
N LYS A 432 -21.87 0.16 -23.00
CA LYS A 432 -23.11 -0.04 -23.77
C LYS A 432 -23.30 0.97 -24.91
N THR A 433 -22.33 1.11 -25.81
CA THR A 433 -22.54 1.73 -27.13
C THR A 433 -21.57 1.17 -28.16
N VAL A 434 -21.69 -0.12 -28.51
CA VAL A 434 -21.26 -0.65 -29.83
C VAL A 434 -22.19 -1.83 -30.18
N PRO A 435 -22.73 -1.94 -31.41
CA PRO A 435 -23.67 -3.00 -31.78
C PRO A 435 -23.03 -4.40 -31.71
N GLN A 436 -23.81 -5.38 -31.25
CA GLN A 436 -23.51 -6.80 -31.41
C GLN A 436 -23.52 -7.16 -32.90
N ASN A 437 -22.35 -7.15 -33.55
CA ASN A 437 -22.14 -7.94 -34.75
C ASN A 437 -21.16 -9.06 -34.39
N GLU A 438 -21.51 -10.28 -34.81
CA GLU A 438 -20.78 -11.53 -34.55
C GLU A 438 -19.29 -11.36 -34.86
N ILE A 439 -18.46 -11.41 -33.81
CA ILE A 439 -16.99 -11.40 -33.94
C ILE A 439 -16.55 -12.85 -34.01
N ASP A 440 -16.08 -13.25 -35.18
CA ASP A 440 -15.47 -14.55 -35.46
C ASP A 440 -14.21 -14.74 -34.57
N GLU A 441 -14.25 -15.72 -33.67
CA GLU A 441 -13.26 -15.92 -32.59
C GLU A 441 -11.83 -16.18 -33.10
N ASN A 442 -11.67 -16.55 -34.38
CA ASN A 442 -10.39 -16.85 -34.99
C ASN A 442 -9.60 -15.64 -35.50
N LEU A 443 -10.23 -14.47 -35.68
CA LEU A 443 -9.56 -13.24 -36.12
C LEU A 443 -8.90 -12.48 -34.96
N VAL A 444 -9.43 -12.64 -33.75
CA VAL A 444 -8.95 -11.97 -32.53
C VAL A 444 -7.59 -12.52 -32.07
N GLU A 445 -7.29 -13.80 -32.30
CA GLU A 445 -5.99 -14.39 -31.94
C GLU A 445 -4.82 -13.84 -32.76
N LYS A 446 -5.05 -13.37 -34.00
CA LYS A 446 -4.00 -12.83 -34.86
C LYS A 446 -3.76 -11.33 -34.68
N GLU A 447 -4.77 -10.55 -34.28
CA GLU A 447 -4.61 -9.11 -34.02
C GLU A 447 -4.11 -8.78 -32.60
N ILE A 448 -4.30 -9.67 -31.61
CA ILE A 448 -3.78 -9.48 -30.25
C ILE A 448 -2.24 -9.49 -30.19
N VAL A 449 -1.57 -10.15 -31.15
CA VAL A 449 -0.11 -10.23 -31.20
C VAL A 449 0.53 -8.90 -31.66
N SER A 450 -0.21 -8.00 -32.32
CA SER A 450 0.35 -6.84 -33.03
C SER A 450 0.02 -5.47 -32.43
N LYS A 451 -0.83 -5.38 -31.38
CA LYS A 451 -1.14 -4.09 -30.71
C LYS A 451 -1.12 -4.18 -29.18
N VAL A 452 0.04 -4.50 -28.62
CA VAL A 452 0.37 -4.11 -27.24
C VAL A 452 1.00 -2.72 -27.29
N VAL A 453 0.18 -1.68 -27.25
CA VAL A 453 0.65 -0.30 -27.06
C VAL A 453 0.86 -0.10 -25.57
N GLU A 454 2.12 -0.17 -25.12
CA GLU A 454 2.51 0.31 -23.78
C GLU A 454 3.02 1.75 -23.90
N ASP A 455 2.34 2.63 -23.18
CA ASP A 455 2.47 4.07 -23.21
C ASP A 455 3.88 4.53 -22.74
N LYS A 456 4.55 5.29 -23.60
CA LYS A 456 5.84 5.94 -23.35
C LYS A 456 5.59 7.40 -23.01
N SER A 457 5.84 7.83 -21.77
CA SER A 457 6.16 9.24 -21.49
C SER A 457 6.69 9.44 -20.07
N ILE A 458 8.02 9.53 -19.91
CA ILE A 458 8.62 10.51 -18.99
C ILE A 458 9.85 11.11 -19.67
N VAL A 459 9.66 12.33 -20.15
CA VAL A 459 10.70 13.26 -20.56
C VAL A 459 11.46 13.73 -19.33
N THR A 460 12.78 13.64 -19.40
CA THR A 460 13.74 14.27 -18.50
C THR A 460 13.57 15.79 -18.51
N LYS A 461 13.43 16.42 -17.34
CA LYS A 461 13.84 17.81 -17.16
C LYS A 461 14.81 17.94 -16.01
N ASN A 462 16.04 18.21 -16.41
CA ASN A 462 17.10 18.80 -15.60
C ASN A 462 16.61 20.09 -14.94
N GLY A 463 17.03 20.29 -13.69
CA GLY A 463 16.90 21.54 -12.95
C GLY A 463 17.97 21.58 -11.88
N HIS A 464 19.19 21.92 -12.31
CA HIS A 464 20.25 22.37 -11.41
C HIS A 464 19.88 23.75 -10.88
N GLU A 465 19.81 23.90 -9.57
CA GLU A 465 20.15 25.17 -8.93
C GLU A 465 21.20 24.91 -7.85
N HIS A 466 22.39 25.43 -8.13
CA HIS A 466 23.47 25.60 -7.18
C HIS A 466 23.08 26.63 -6.14
N ASN A 467 23.29 26.33 -4.86
CA ASN A 467 23.61 27.36 -3.88
C ASN A 467 24.76 26.88 -3.01
N ASN A 468 25.92 27.50 -3.24
CA ASN A 468 27.09 27.43 -2.39
C ASN A 468 26.82 28.16 -1.08
N VAL A 469 27.06 27.51 0.06
CA VAL A 469 27.54 28.19 1.27
C VAL A 469 28.63 27.32 1.88
N SER A 470 29.82 27.89 1.99
CA SER A 470 31.01 27.33 2.61
C SER A 470 31.10 27.69 4.10
N SER A 471 31.91 26.90 4.81
CA SER A 471 32.56 27.13 6.11
C SER A 471 31.79 26.82 7.40
N SER A 472 32.23 25.79 8.13
CA SER A 472 33.23 25.89 9.21
C SER A 472 33.09 24.69 10.17
N ILE A 473 34.23 24.11 10.53
CA ILE A 473 34.37 22.99 11.48
C ILE A 473 34.36 23.56 12.89
N SER A 474 33.58 22.96 13.80
CA SER A 474 33.86 23.00 15.24
C SER A 474 33.46 21.68 15.89
N ASP A 475 34.44 21.07 16.57
CA ASP A 475 34.30 19.88 17.39
C ASP A 475 33.38 20.17 18.59
N SER A 476 32.31 19.37 18.72
CA SER A 476 31.63 19.19 20.00
C SER A 476 30.96 17.81 20.07
N GLU A 477 31.22 17.12 21.19
CA GLU A 477 30.78 15.77 21.49
C GLU A 477 29.25 15.61 21.36
N THR A 478 28.80 14.77 20.43
CA THR A 478 27.36 14.56 20.18
C THR A 478 26.77 13.53 21.13
N LYS A 479 26.02 13.99 22.14
CA LYS A 479 25.09 13.17 22.92
C LYS A 479 23.93 12.70 22.04
N VAL A 480 23.83 11.39 21.81
CA VAL A 480 22.74 10.79 21.02
C VAL A 480 21.44 10.79 21.83
N THR A 481 20.40 11.45 21.30
CA THR A 481 19.04 11.50 21.87
C THR A 481 18.04 10.84 20.92
N THR A 482 16.98 10.26 21.47
CA THR A 482 15.88 9.69 20.67
C THR A 482 14.96 10.79 20.13
N ARG A 483 14.12 10.46 19.14
CA ARG A 483 13.11 11.39 18.54
C ARG A 483 12.07 11.93 19.55
N SER A 484 12.07 11.46 20.79
CA SER A 484 11.25 11.95 21.91
C SER A 484 12.07 12.69 22.99
N GLY A 485 13.34 13.04 22.73
CA GLY A 485 14.19 13.85 23.61
C GLY A 485 14.83 13.11 24.80
N ARG A 486 14.87 11.77 24.82
CA ARG A 486 15.54 11.02 25.91
C ARG A 486 17.01 10.75 25.56
N ASN A 487 17.91 10.99 26.52
CA ASN A 487 19.34 10.65 26.39
C ASN A 487 19.53 9.14 26.33
N VAL A 488 20.26 8.67 25.31
CA VAL A 488 20.59 7.25 25.15
C VAL A 488 21.84 6.94 25.99
N LYS A 489 21.68 6.17 27.07
CA LYS A 489 22.82 5.58 27.80
C LYS A 489 23.24 4.32 27.03
N LEU A 490 24.47 4.27 26.51
CA LEU A 490 24.99 3.06 25.88
C LEU A 490 25.16 1.94 26.93
N PRO A 491 24.83 0.68 26.60
CA PRO A 491 25.06 -0.46 27.50
C PRO A 491 26.56 -0.72 27.73
N ASP A 492 26.96 -1.02 28.97
CA ASP A 492 28.37 -1.18 29.40
C ASP A 492 29.15 -2.31 28.70
N ARG A 493 28.49 -3.20 27.96
CA ARG A 493 29.13 -4.34 27.26
C ARG A 493 29.97 -3.98 26.02
N PHE A 494 30.10 -2.70 25.69
CA PHE A 494 30.86 -2.21 24.53
C PHE A 494 32.05 -1.33 24.91
N LYS A 495 32.47 -1.33 26.19
CA LYS A 495 33.66 -0.58 26.64
C LYS A 495 34.99 -1.28 26.36
N ASP A 496 34.99 -2.58 26.09
CA ASP A 496 36.21 -3.36 25.91
C ASP A 496 36.35 -3.90 24.49
N SER A 497 36.78 -3.03 23.56
CA SER A 497 37.53 -3.45 22.38
C SER A 497 38.18 -2.24 21.69
N TYR A 498 39.09 -1.58 22.41
CA TYR A 498 40.26 -0.98 21.80
C TYR A 498 41.45 -1.80 22.27
N MET A 499 42.17 -2.44 21.34
CA MET A 499 43.60 -2.81 21.42
C MET A 499 43.98 -3.63 20.17
N TYR A 500 44.91 -3.04 19.40
CA TYR A 500 45.73 -3.51 18.26
C TYR A 500 45.08 -3.80 16.90
#